data_AF-A0A0S8BX78-F1
#
_entry.id   AF-A0A0S8BX78-F1
#
_cell.length_a   1.000
_cell.length_b   1.000
_cell.length_c   1.000
_cell.angle_alpha   90.00
_cell.angle_beta   90.00
_cell.angle_gamma   90.00
#
_symmetry.space_group_name_H-M   'P 1'
#
loop_
_entity.id
_entity.type
_entity.pdbx_description
1 polymer ?
#
loop_
_entity_poly.entity_id
_entity_poly.type
_entity_poly.pdbx_seq_one_letter_code
_entity_poly.pdbx_strand_id
1 'polypeptide(L)'
;METTARYPCWVALTALTVSLFVGVGARAQDTGQGRVEQASVEDRAKAAEAYDEGTAAYLAQDYDLAAHWFERAYRLVPTSAALLQAVRAYHKAGESIGAANLALELRNSYPNDERARAASDAVIESVKAENVLVDVRCDEQCTIEVDGTVLRHPVFFTTPDVEHSIKAAFASGETSTFVKGSPGDSEDLTLRAPVPPPPPPIPRSAFFSSLGATVALGAVTVWSGIDANKGVSAYESAARSASSPGINDGDSPTPAEQAQALLEDGQSAERRTNILIGVTAAMAATTAVLGVFTNWKGESRERASKRVEPSIGVTKRGGAVALKGRF
;
A
#
# COMPACT_ATOMS: atom_id res chain seq x y z
N MET A 1 -13.17 53.05 -11.65
CA MET A 1 -12.38 52.22 -12.59
C MET A 1 -12.25 50.86 -11.94
N GLU A 2 -13.26 50.02 -12.16
CA GLU A 2 -13.37 48.68 -11.57
C GLU A 2 -12.81 47.67 -12.58
N THR A 3 -11.78 46.94 -12.16
CA THR A 3 -11.17 45.85 -12.93
C THR A 3 -11.74 44.53 -12.42
N THR A 4 -12.78 44.05 -13.11
CA THR A 4 -13.32 42.69 -12.94
C THR A 4 -12.34 41.64 -13.46
N ALA A 5 -11.73 40.89 -12.54
CA ALA A 5 -10.95 39.69 -12.84
C ALA A 5 -11.89 38.51 -13.13
N ARG A 6 -11.82 37.97 -14.35
CA ARG A 6 -12.54 36.75 -14.75
C ARG A 6 -11.71 35.53 -14.35
N TYR A 7 -12.25 34.70 -13.45
CA TYR A 7 -11.72 33.37 -13.18
C TYR A 7 -12.19 32.38 -14.25
N PRO A 8 -11.31 31.47 -14.74
CA PRO A 8 -11.73 30.41 -15.64
C PRO A 8 -12.52 29.33 -14.89
N CYS A 9 -13.62 28.95 -15.53
CA CYS A 9 -14.58 27.93 -15.13
C CYS A 9 -13.88 26.57 -14.92
N TRP A 10 -13.97 26.02 -13.71
CA TRP A 10 -13.56 24.65 -13.42
C TRP A 10 -14.53 23.69 -14.11
N VAL A 11 -14.03 22.97 -15.11
CA VAL A 11 -14.73 21.83 -15.72
C VAL A 11 -14.76 20.71 -14.69
N ALA A 12 -15.96 20.44 -14.18
CA ALA A 12 -16.25 19.26 -13.37
C ALA A 12 -16.01 18.01 -14.22
N LEU A 13 -14.89 17.33 -13.96
CA LEU A 13 -14.58 16.03 -14.54
C LEU A 13 -15.39 14.97 -13.77
N THR A 14 -16.52 14.57 -14.33
CA THR A 14 -17.29 13.41 -13.88
C THR A 14 -16.48 12.15 -14.16
N ALA A 15 -15.89 11.57 -13.10
CA ALA A 15 -15.27 10.26 -13.15
C ALA A 15 -16.35 9.19 -13.38
N LEU A 16 -16.47 8.73 -14.63
CA LEU A 16 -17.29 7.57 -14.97
C LEU A 16 -16.44 6.31 -14.74
N THR A 17 -16.43 5.82 -13.49
CA THR A 17 -15.84 4.54 -13.11
C THR A 17 -16.71 3.39 -13.61
N VAL A 18 -16.44 2.93 -14.84
CA VAL A 18 -16.98 1.66 -15.34
C VAL A 18 -16.21 0.52 -14.67
N SER A 19 -16.73 0.07 -13.53
CA SER A 19 -16.25 -1.12 -12.83
C SER A 19 -16.91 -2.36 -13.43
N LEU A 20 -16.31 -2.96 -14.45
CA LEU A 20 -16.66 -4.32 -14.90
C LEU A 20 -15.89 -5.33 -14.04
N PHE A 21 -16.44 -5.64 -12.87
CA PHE A 21 -16.03 -6.80 -12.08
C PHE A 21 -16.74 -8.05 -12.62
N VAL A 22 -16.04 -8.86 -13.42
CA VAL A 22 -16.37 -10.28 -13.59
C VAL A 22 -15.26 -11.09 -12.92
N GLY A 23 -15.55 -11.51 -11.71
CA GLY A 23 -14.67 -12.30 -10.86
C GLY A 23 -15.38 -12.63 -9.56
N VAL A 24 -16.32 -13.58 -9.61
CA VAL A 24 -16.94 -14.21 -8.44
C VAL A 24 -15.86 -15.04 -7.74
N GLY A 25 -15.09 -14.39 -6.88
CA GLY A 25 -14.27 -15.03 -5.86
C GLY A 25 -14.88 -14.67 -4.52
N ALA A 26 -15.53 -15.64 -3.86
CA ALA A 26 -15.98 -15.51 -2.49
C ALA A 26 -14.76 -15.29 -1.58
N ARG A 27 -14.38 -14.02 -1.38
CA ARG A 27 -13.48 -13.62 -0.31
C ARG A 27 -14.35 -13.40 0.92
N ALA A 28 -14.21 -14.29 1.90
CA ALA A 28 -14.69 -14.08 3.24
C ALA A 28 -14.21 -12.70 3.71
N GLN A 29 -15.16 -11.80 3.96
CA GLN A 29 -14.90 -10.53 4.61
C GLN A 29 -14.57 -10.85 6.06
N ASP A 30 -13.27 -10.95 6.36
CA ASP A 30 -12.77 -10.89 7.71
C ASP A 30 -13.00 -9.46 8.21
N THR A 31 -14.07 -9.29 8.98
CA THR A 31 -14.42 -8.02 9.63
C THR A 31 -13.38 -7.73 10.70
N GLY A 32 -12.35 -6.98 10.32
CA GLY A 32 -11.33 -6.40 11.20
C GLY A 32 -11.92 -5.34 12.14
N GLN A 33 -12.77 -5.76 13.07
CA GLN A 33 -13.24 -4.95 14.19
C GLN A 33 -12.87 -5.65 15.50
N GLY A 34 -11.81 -5.14 16.14
CA GLY A 34 -11.79 -4.97 17.60
C GLY A 34 -11.76 -6.23 18.46
N ARG A 35 -11.04 -7.29 18.05
CA ARG A 35 -10.55 -8.24 19.06
C ARG A 35 -9.42 -7.52 19.78
N VAL A 36 -9.62 -7.13 21.03
CA VAL A 36 -8.50 -7.14 21.98
C VAL A 36 -7.93 -8.55 21.85
N GLU A 37 -6.83 -8.68 21.11
CA GLU A 37 -6.21 -9.96 20.82
C GLU A 37 -5.90 -10.57 22.17
N GLN A 38 -6.74 -11.51 22.60
CA GLN A 38 -6.59 -12.13 23.91
C GLN A 38 -5.25 -12.82 23.86
N ALA A 39 -4.26 -12.27 24.58
CA ALA A 39 -2.90 -12.79 24.61
C ALA A 39 -2.95 -14.30 24.75
N SER A 40 -2.17 -14.99 23.92
CA SER A 40 -2.19 -16.45 23.87
C SER A 40 -1.82 -17.04 25.23
N VAL A 41 -2.22 -18.29 25.49
CA VAL A 41 -1.81 -18.98 26.73
C VAL A 41 -0.29 -19.02 26.86
N GLU A 42 0.41 -19.16 25.73
CA GLU A 42 1.87 -19.13 25.66
C GLU A 42 2.44 -17.75 26.05
N ASP A 43 1.88 -16.65 25.54
CA ASP A 43 2.34 -15.30 25.88
C ASP A 43 2.13 -14.97 27.35
N ARG A 44 1.03 -15.44 27.94
CA ARG A 44 0.78 -15.30 29.39
C ARG A 44 1.79 -16.06 30.23
N ALA A 45 2.17 -17.27 29.82
CA ALA A 45 3.19 -18.05 30.51
C ALA A 45 4.56 -17.35 30.44
N LYS A 46 4.96 -16.88 29.25
CA LYS A 46 6.22 -16.12 29.05
C LYS A 46 6.22 -14.79 29.80
N ALA A 47 5.08 -14.11 29.89
CA ALA A 47 4.96 -12.87 30.64
C ALA A 47 5.08 -13.10 32.15
N ALA A 48 4.48 -14.19 32.67
CA ALA A 48 4.62 -14.58 34.07
C ALA A 48 6.08 -14.91 34.42
N GLU A 49 6.75 -15.72 33.59
CA GLU A 49 8.18 -16.02 33.75
C GLU A 49 9.03 -14.74 33.75
N ALA A 50 8.82 -13.83 32.80
CA ALA A 50 9.53 -12.55 32.77
C ALA A 50 9.25 -11.68 34.01
N TYR A 51 8.03 -11.70 34.54
CA TYR A 51 7.68 -10.97 35.75
C TYR A 51 8.37 -11.55 37.01
N ASP A 52 8.48 -12.88 37.09
CA ASP A 52 9.16 -13.58 38.17
C ASP A 52 10.66 -13.28 38.14
N GLU A 53 11.30 -13.32 36.96
CA GLU A 53 12.70 -12.94 36.77
C GLU A 53 12.95 -11.46 37.15
N GLY A 54 12.03 -10.56 36.75
CA GLY A 54 12.10 -9.15 37.15
C GLY A 54 11.98 -8.96 38.66
N THR A 55 11.13 -9.75 39.32
CA THR A 55 10.98 -9.73 40.78
C THR A 55 12.23 -10.23 41.48
N ALA A 56 12.82 -11.32 41.01
CA ALA A 56 14.06 -11.87 41.55
C ALA A 56 15.22 -10.86 41.43
N ALA A 57 15.40 -10.25 40.26
CA ALA A 57 16.40 -9.20 40.03
C ALA A 57 16.17 -7.98 40.94
N TYR A 58 14.91 -7.54 41.10
CA TYR A 58 14.56 -6.41 41.97
C TYR A 58 14.90 -6.69 43.44
N LEU A 59 14.64 -7.91 43.93
CA LEU A 59 14.98 -8.34 45.29
C LEU A 59 16.51 -8.45 45.48
N ALA A 60 17.24 -8.79 44.43
CA ALA A 60 18.70 -8.78 44.40
C ALA A 60 19.29 -7.35 44.26
N GLN A 61 18.44 -6.31 44.19
CA GLN A 61 18.82 -4.90 43.98
C GLN A 61 19.48 -4.63 42.61
N ASP A 62 19.32 -5.53 41.64
CA ASP A 62 19.70 -5.31 40.25
C ASP A 62 18.53 -4.64 39.51
N TYR A 63 18.39 -3.34 39.73
CA TYR A 63 17.21 -2.58 39.28
C TYR A 63 17.17 -2.38 37.76
N ASP A 64 18.33 -2.25 37.11
CA ASP A 64 18.43 -2.17 35.64
C ASP A 64 17.89 -3.45 34.99
N LEU A 65 18.39 -4.61 35.45
CA LEU A 65 17.93 -5.90 34.94
C LEU A 65 16.45 -6.14 35.25
N ALA A 66 16.01 -5.79 36.46
CA ALA A 66 14.61 -5.89 36.85
C ALA A 66 13.70 -5.08 35.93
N ALA A 67 14.09 -3.86 35.58
CA ALA A 67 13.32 -2.98 34.72
C ALA A 67 13.13 -3.59 33.32
N HIS A 68 14.19 -4.11 32.72
CA HIS A 68 14.13 -4.79 31.42
C HIS A 68 13.20 -6.01 31.43
N TRP A 69 13.20 -6.80 32.50
CA TRP A 69 12.31 -7.95 32.65
C TRP A 69 10.85 -7.55 32.81
N PHE A 70 10.57 -6.52 33.61
CA PHE A 70 9.20 -6.00 33.75
C PHE A 70 8.66 -5.40 32.45
N GLU A 71 9.49 -4.67 31.69
CA GLU A 71 9.12 -4.21 30.35
C GLU A 71 8.86 -5.36 29.37
N ARG A 72 9.66 -6.44 29.44
CA ARG A 72 9.42 -7.64 28.64
C ARG A 72 8.09 -8.28 29.00
N ALA A 73 7.79 -8.42 30.28
CA ALA A 73 6.49 -8.92 30.74
C ALA A 73 5.34 -8.06 30.21
N TYR A 74 5.47 -6.74 30.29
CA TYR A 74 4.49 -5.78 29.75
C TYR A 74 4.33 -5.88 28.22
N ARG A 75 5.41 -6.02 27.46
CA ARG A 75 5.35 -6.17 25.99
C ARG A 75 4.66 -7.47 25.56
N LEU A 76 4.78 -8.54 26.35
CA LEU A 76 4.12 -9.81 26.09
C LEU A 76 2.64 -9.76 26.46
N VAL A 77 2.33 -9.23 27.65
CA VAL A 77 0.96 -9.08 28.14
C VAL A 77 0.83 -7.71 28.84
N PRO A 78 0.26 -6.69 28.15
CA PRO A 78 0.11 -5.36 28.72
C PRO A 78 -0.74 -5.37 30.00
N THR A 79 -0.13 -5.02 31.13
CA THR A 79 -0.80 -4.86 32.42
C THR A 79 -0.24 -3.64 33.18
N SER A 80 -1.10 -2.95 33.95
CA SER A 80 -0.65 -1.81 34.77
C SER A 80 0.38 -2.22 35.82
N ALA A 81 0.27 -3.44 36.36
CA ALA A 81 1.18 -3.97 37.36
C ALA A 81 2.61 -4.13 36.81
N ALA A 82 2.79 -4.77 35.65
CA ALA A 82 4.11 -4.95 35.05
C ALA A 82 4.76 -3.60 34.70
N LEU A 83 4.00 -2.71 34.07
CA LEU A 83 4.51 -1.38 33.69
C LEU A 83 4.84 -0.51 34.92
N LEU A 84 4.03 -0.56 35.98
CA LEU A 84 4.32 0.12 37.25
C LEU A 84 5.61 -0.39 37.90
N GLN A 85 5.89 -1.71 37.84
CA GLN A 85 7.14 -2.24 38.37
C GLN A 85 8.35 -1.82 37.52
N ALA A 86 8.21 -1.77 36.19
CA ALA A 86 9.25 -1.25 35.32
C ALA A 86 9.60 0.20 35.66
N VAL A 87 8.59 1.08 35.82
CA VAL A 87 8.78 2.48 36.25
C VAL A 87 9.55 2.56 37.57
N ARG A 88 9.15 1.76 38.57
CA ARG A 88 9.81 1.74 39.89
C ARG A 88 11.24 1.23 39.83
N ALA A 89 11.51 0.24 38.98
CA ALA A 89 12.84 -0.34 38.81
C ALA A 89 13.78 0.68 38.15
N TYR A 90 13.41 1.28 37.01
CA TYR A 90 14.22 2.33 36.39
C TYR A 90 14.46 3.54 37.29
N HIS A 91 13.43 3.98 38.03
CA HIS A 91 13.59 5.08 38.97
C HIS A 91 14.63 4.76 40.07
N LYS A 92 14.64 3.52 40.57
CA LYS A 92 15.65 3.07 41.55
C LYS A 92 17.04 2.83 40.96
N ALA A 93 17.12 2.49 39.68
CA ALA A 93 18.38 2.38 38.95
C ALA A 93 19.02 3.75 38.66
N GLY A 94 18.27 4.84 38.84
CA GLY A 94 18.72 6.20 38.51
C GLY A 94 18.48 6.60 37.05
N GLU A 95 17.80 5.76 36.26
CA GLU A 95 17.39 6.08 34.91
C GLU A 95 16.09 6.90 34.92
N SER A 96 16.21 8.17 35.33
CA SER A 96 15.09 9.08 35.56
C SER A 96 14.24 9.32 34.30
N ILE A 97 14.87 9.56 33.15
CA ILE A 97 14.18 9.81 31.87
C ILE A 97 13.40 8.57 31.42
N GLY A 98 14.03 7.39 31.46
CA GLY A 98 13.38 6.12 31.10
C GLY A 98 12.17 5.85 32.00
N ALA A 99 12.33 6.02 33.32
CA ALA A 99 11.24 5.90 34.28
C ALA A 99 10.08 6.87 34.00
N ALA A 100 10.38 8.14 33.70
CA ALA A 100 9.37 9.15 33.42
C ALA A 100 8.63 8.91 32.09
N ASN A 101 9.32 8.43 31.05
CA ASN A 101 8.71 8.06 29.78
C ASN A 101 7.74 6.88 29.94
N LEU A 102 8.11 5.85 30.69
CA LEU A 102 7.21 4.76 31.03
C LEU A 102 6.07 5.20 31.96
N ALA A 103 6.31 6.18 32.84
CA ALA A 103 5.27 6.75 33.69
C ALA A 103 4.21 7.51 32.89
N LEU A 104 4.62 8.23 31.84
CA LEU A 104 3.71 8.87 30.87
C LEU A 104 2.87 7.81 30.14
N GLU A 105 3.49 6.73 29.67
CA GLU A 105 2.78 5.59 29.08
C GLU A 105 1.77 4.98 30.05
N LEU A 106 2.18 4.74 31.30
CA LEU A 106 1.34 4.14 32.33
C LEU A 106 0.10 4.99 32.61
N ARG A 107 0.28 6.32 32.71
CA ARG A 107 -0.82 7.28 32.93
C ARG A 107 -1.81 7.30 31.78
N ASN A 108 -1.32 7.22 30.54
CA ASN A 108 -2.15 7.29 29.33
C ASN A 108 -2.87 5.97 29.06
N SER A 109 -2.20 4.83 29.26
CA SER A 109 -2.74 3.50 28.96
C SER A 109 -3.70 2.97 30.04
N TYR A 110 -3.53 3.42 31.30
CA TYR A 110 -4.33 2.95 32.44
C TYR A 110 -4.94 4.12 33.25
N PRO A 111 -5.76 4.99 32.64
CA PRO A 111 -6.25 6.22 33.27
C PRO A 111 -7.20 5.98 34.47
N ASN A 112 -7.73 4.77 34.62
CA ASN A 112 -8.65 4.38 35.69
C ASN A 112 -7.96 3.67 36.88
N ASP A 113 -6.66 3.37 36.77
CA ASP A 113 -5.88 2.79 37.88
C ASP A 113 -5.29 3.91 38.72
N GLU A 114 -6.00 4.29 39.80
CA GLU A 114 -5.61 5.40 40.69
C GLU A 114 -4.21 5.22 41.29
N ARG A 115 -3.82 3.97 41.59
CA ARG A 115 -2.50 3.66 42.15
C ARG A 115 -1.41 3.86 41.10
N ALA A 116 -1.65 3.41 39.88
CA ALA A 116 -0.72 3.62 38.77
C ALA A 116 -0.56 5.11 38.46
N ARG A 117 -1.66 5.86 38.41
CA ARG A 117 -1.64 7.32 38.20
C ARG A 117 -0.85 8.06 39.27
N ALA A 118 -1.15 7.82 40.55
CA ALA A 118 -0.46 8.49 41.65
C ALA A 118 1.05 8.22 41.63
N ALA A 119 1.46 6.99 41.30
CA ALA A 119 2.87 6.64 41.16
C ALA A 119 3.51 7.29 39.93
N SER A 120 2.83 7.31 38.78
CA SER A 120 3.29 8.00 37.57
C SER A 120 3.48 9.48 37.79
N ASP A 121 2.50 10.16 38.38
CA ASP A 121 2.55 11.60 38.61
C ASP A 121 3.70 11.99 39.56
N ALA A 122 3.97 11.16 40.58
CA ALA A 122 5.13 11.37 41.46
C ALA A 122 6.47 11.26 40.72
N VAL A 123 6.63 10.27 39.83
CA VAL A 123 7.86 10.12 39.02
C VAL A 123 7.99 11.26 38.01
N ILE A 124 6.91 11.57 37.29
CA ILE A 124 6.89 12.66 36.30
C ILE A 124 7.28 13.99 36.95
N GLU A 125 6.69 14.34 38.10
CA GLU A 125 6.98 15.59 38.79
C GLU A 125 8.44 15.65 39.27
N SER A 126 9.00 14.52 39.72
CA SER A 126 10.41 14.46 40.15
C SER A 126 11.42 14.69 39.02
N VAL A 127 11.07 14.34 37.78
CA VAL A 127 11.96 14.41 36.61
C VAL A 127 11.76 15.69 35.81
N LYS A 128 10.57 16.30 35.92
CA LYS A 128 10.16 17.46 35.11
C LYS A 128 11.07 18.68 35.27
N ALA A 129 11.53 19.00 36.48
CA ALA A 129 12.35 20.18 36.72
C ALA A 129 13.77 20.08 36.15
N GLU A 130 14.26 18.87 35.90
CA GLU A 130 15.64 18.60 35.48
C GLU A 130 15.74 18.25 33.98
N ASN A 131 14.61 18.08 33.29
CA ASN A 131 14.56 17.57 31.92
C ASN A 131 13.62 18.41 31.05
N VAL A 132 13.64 18.17 29.74
CA VAL A 132 12.75 18.83 28.78
C VAL A 132 11.59 17.90 28.49
N LEU A 133 10.36 18.38 28.63
CA LEU A 133 9.16 17.66 28.20
C LEU A 133 8.83 18.05 26.75
N VAL A 134 8.67 17.07 25.86
CA VAL A 134 8.32 17.29 24.46
C VAL A 134 6.93 16.70 24.20
N ASP A 135 6.00 17.48 23.65
CA ASP A 135 4.69 17.04 23.16
C ASP A 135 4.65 17.18 21.63
N VAL A 136 4.69 16.04 20.93
CA VAL A 136 4.68 15.98 19.46
C VAL A 136 3.27 15.72 18.94
N ARG A 137 2.76 16.63 18.12
CA ARG A 137 1.50 16.49 17.40
C ARG A 137 1.76 16.30 15.92
N CYS A 138 1.23 15.22 15.36
CA CYS A 138 1.22 15.01 13.91
C CYS A 138 -0.15 15.41 13.33
N ASP A 139 -0.15 16.02 12.14
CA ASP A 139 -1.40 16.35 11.41
C ASP A 139 -2.08 15.12 10.80
N GLU A 140 -1.31 14.07 10.53
CA GLU A 140 -1.74 12.74 10.09
C GLU A 140 -1.16 11.64 11.01
N GLN A 141 -1.61 10.40 10.87
CA GLN A 141 -1.01 9.28 11.62
C GLN A 141 0.46 9.11 11.26
N CYS A 142 1.33 9.13 12.27
CA CYS A 142 2.78 9.09 12.11
C CYS A 142 3.42 8.13 13.12
N THR A 143 4.61 7.65 12.81
CA THR A 143 5.53 6.99 13.76
C THR A 143 6.63 7.96 14.12
N ILE A 144 6.88 8.18 15.41
CA ILE A 144 7.89 9.13 15.90
C ILE A 144 9.17 8.37 16.26
N GLU A 145 10.31 8.89 15.83
CA GLU A 145 11.65 8.42 16.17
C GLU A 145 12.43 9.58 16.81
N VAL A 146 13.08 9.31 17.95
CA VAL A 146 13.95 10.26 18.65
C VAL A 146 15.34 9.65 18.72
N ASP A 147 16.31 10.33 18.12
CA ASP A 147 17.72 9.89 18.05
C ASP A 147 17.91 8.44 17.58
N GLY A 148 17.10 7.99 16.62
CA GLY A 148 17.16 6.61 16.11
C GLY A 148 16.27 5.61 16.85
N THR A 149 15.59 6.01 17.93
CA THR A 149 14.71 5.14 18.72
C THR A 149 13.24 5.45 18.45
N VAL A 150 12.48 4.46 18.01
CA VAL A 150 11.03 4.60 17.79
C VAL A 150 10.30 4.72 19.13
N LEU A 151 9.53 5.81 19.28
CA LEU A 151 8.68 6.04 20.43
C LEU A 151 7.25 5.57 20.16
N ARG A 152 6.61 5.08 21.22
CA ARG A 152 5.21 4.63 21.18
C ARG A 152 4.22 5.77 21.48
N HIS A 153 4.69 6.87 22.04
CA HIS A 153 3.86 7.96 22.55
C HIS A 153 4.36 9.31 22.04
N PRO A 154 3.46 10.27 21.82
CA PRO A 154 3.80 11.61 21.36
C PRO A 154 4.45 12.49 22.44
N VAL A 155 4.27 12.14 23.72
CA VAL A 155 4.78 12.90 24.86
C VAL A 155 5.92 12.13 25.53
N PHE A 156 7.08 12.75 25.67
CA PHE A 156 8.28 12.15 26.24
C PHE A 156 9.23 13.21 26.82
N PHE A 157 10.15 12.77 27.67
CA PHE A 157 11.25 13.56 28.21
C PHE A 157 12.54 13.32 27.42
N THR A 158 13.34 14.37 27.29
CA THR A 158 14.69 14.33 26.72
C THR A 158 15.72 14.99 27.65
N THR A 159 17.01 14.72 27.41
CA THR A 159 18.08 15.38 28.17
C THR A 159 18.13 16.87 27.86
N PRO A 160 18.31 17.74 28.87
CA PRO A 160 18.41 19.18 28.65
C PRO A 160 19.73 19.56 27.97
N ASP A 161 19.74 20.74 27.34
CA ASP A 161 20.91 21.40 26.74
C ASP A 161 21.62 20.63 25.61
N VAL A 162 21.06 19.49 25.19
CA VAL A 162 21.48 18.67 24.04
C VAL A 162 20.43 18.79 22.94
N GLU A 163 20.90 18.83 21.69
CA GLU A 163 20.03 18.82 20.52
C GLU A 163 19.63 17.39 20.17
N HIS A 164 18.33 17.12 20.15
CA HIS A 164 17.75 15.81 19.83
C HIS A 164 17.10 15.84 18.45
N SER A 165 17.33 14.80 17.64
CA SER A 165 16.71 14.66 16.32
C SER A 165 15.36 13.95 16.47
N ILE A 166 14.28 14.63 16.06
CA ILE A 166 12.94 14.08 16.04
C ILE A 166 12.53 13.87 14.59
N LYS A 167 12.30 12.62 14.22
CA LYS A 167 11.76 12.24 12.91
C LYS A 167 10.33 11.75 13.06
N ALA A 168 9.49 12.10 12.11
CA ALA A 168 8.18 11.48 11.95
C ALA A 168 8.07 10.84 10.58
N ALA A 169 7.73 9.55 10.58
CA ALA A 169 7.41 8.79 9.39
C ALA A 169 5.88 8.78 9.17
N PHE A 170 5.47 9.28 8.02
CA PHE A 170 4.09 9.30 7.53
C PHE A 170 3.94 8.35 6.34
N ALA A 171 2.69 8.09 5.92
CA ALA A 171 2.44 7.33 4.69
C ALA A 171 2.97 8.05 3.42
N SER A 172 3.03 9.39 3.43
CA SER A 172 3.50 10.20 2.30
C SER A 172 5.01 10.42 2.26
N GLY A 173 5.73 10.07 3.33
CA GLY A 173 7.17 10.28 3.46
C GLY A 173 7.59 10.59 4.90
N GLU A 174 8.82 11.05 5.07
CA GLU A 174 9.39 11.37 6.38
C GLU A 174 9.68 12.87 6.51
N THR A 175 9.55 13.41 7.72
CA THR A 175 10.02 14.75 8.09
C THR A 175 10.92 14.67 9.32
N SER A 176 11.86 15.58 9.44
CA SER A 176 12.78 15.66 10.59
C SER A 176 12.85 17.09 11.10
N THR A 177 12.85 17.23 12.42
CA THR A 177 13.17 18.48 13.13
C THR A 177 14.20 18.19 14.22
N PHE A 178 14.74 19.25 14.80
CA PHE A 178 15.57 19.17 15.99
C PHE A 178 14.89 19.90 17.14
N VAL A 179 15.08 19.42 18.36
CA VAL A 179 14.62 20.07 19.58
C VAL A 179 15.79 20.23 20.55
N LYS A 180 15.83 21.38 21.22
CA LYS A 180 16.77 21.67 22.30
C LYS A 180 16.06 22.58 23.29
N GLY A 181 16.04 22.19 24.56
CA GLY A 181 15.46 22.98 25.65
C GLY A 181 16.38 22.97 26.88
N SER A 182 16.12 23.88 27.81
CA SER A 182 16.76 23.93 29.12
C SER A 182 15.97 23.12 30.17
N PRO A 183 16.55 22.78 31.33
CA PRO A 183 15.86 22.01 32.36
C PRO A 183 14.53 22.65 32.77
N GLY A 184 13.44 21.89 32.75
CA GLY A 184 12.10 22.35 33.09
C GLY A 184 11.28 22.89 31.91
N ASP A 185 11.87 23.03 30.73
CA ASP A 185 11.17 23.50 29.54
C ASP A 185 10.15 22.47 29.03
N SER A 186 9.11 22.97 28.36
CA SER A 186 8.09 22.18 27.68
C SER A 186 8.01 22.64 26.23
N GLU A 187 8.28 21.75 25.29
CA GLU A 187 8.33 22.02 23.86
C GLU A 187 7.15 21.34 23.14
N ASP A 188 6.30 22.16 22.51
CA ASP A 188 5.18 21.69 21.70
C ASP A 188 5.59 21.67 20.22
N LEU A 189 5.69 20.49 19.62
CA LEU A 189 6.10 20.33 18.22
C LEU A 189 4.93 19.88 17.37
N THR A 190 4.72 20.55 16.23
CA THR A 190 3.74 20.10 15.21
C THR A 190 4.49 19.62 13.97
N LEU A 191 4.44 18.32 13.71
CA LEU A 191 5.03 17.70 12.53
C LEU A 191 3.97 17.54 11.45
N ARG A 192 4.32 17.94 10.23
CA ARG A 192 3.43 17.85 9.07
C ARG A 192 3.91 16.81 8.09
N ALA A 193 2.97 16.02 7.58
CA ALA A 193 3.25 15.07 6.51
C ALA A 193 3.84 15.82 5.30
N PRO A 194 4.97 15.34 4.72
CA PRO A 194 5.48 15.94 3.50
C PRO A 194 4.45 15.75 2.38
N VAL A 195 4.27 16.78 1.55
CA VAL A 195 3.41 16.66 0.37
C VAL A 195 4.01 15.60 -0.55
N PRO A 196 3.28 14.52 -0.89
CA PRO A 196 3.81 13.46 -1.72
C PRO A 196 4.31 14.07 -3.04
N PRO A 197 5.47 13.64 -3.55
CA PRO A 197 5.97 14.17 -4.81
C PRO A 197 4.91 13.96 -5.89
N PRO A 198 4.70 14.93 -6.79
CA PRO A 198 3.74 14.76 -7.87
C PRO A 198 4.10 13.48 -8.64
N PRO A 199 3.10 12.67 -9.03
CA PRO A 199 3.36 11.44 -9.77
C PRO A 199 4.20 11.77 -11.01
N PRO A 200 5.21 10.95 -11.34
CA PRO A 200 6.06 11.22 -12.49
C PRO A 200 5.20 11.32 -13.76
N PRO A 201 5.48 12.28 -14.65
CA PRO A 201 4.75 12.39 -15.90
C PRO A 201 4.90 11.11 -16.72
N ILE A 202 3.82 10.70 -17.39
CA ILE A 202 3.86 9.52 -18.25
C ILE A 202 4.79 9.82 -19.44
N PRO A 203 5.82 8.99 -19.68
CA PRO A 203 6.74 9.22 -20.79
C PRO A 203 6.03 9.00 -22.12
N ARG A 204 6.36 9.80 -23.12
CA ARG A 204 5.74 9.71 -24.46
C ARG A 204 5.90 8.35 -25.11
N SER A 205 7.01 7.66 -24.82
CA SER A 205 7.24 6.29 -25.30
C SER A 205 6.14 5.35 -24.82
N ALA A 206 5.71 5.44 -23.56
CA ALA A 206 4.62 4.62 -23.04
C ALA A 206 3.30 4.89 -23.79
N PHE A 207 3.00 6.16 -24.08
CA PHE A 207 1.84 6.52 -24.90
C PHE A 207 1.94 5.94 -26.33
N PHE A 208 3.05 6.16 -27.04
CA PHE A 208 3.20 5.68 -28.41
C PHE A 208 3.27 4.14 -28.49
N SER A 209 3.84 3.47 -27.50
CA SER A 209 3.81 2.02 -27.39
C SER A 209 2.38 1.50 -27.19
N SER A 210 1.60 2.13 -26.30
CA SER A 210 0.19 1.80 -26.12
C SER A 210 -0.61 2.04 -27.40
N LEU A 211 -0.43 3.20 -28.05
CA LEU A 211 -1.09 3.53 -29.30
C LEU A 211 -0.75 2.54 -30.42
N GLY A 212 0.52 2.19 -30.58
CA GLY A 212 0.96 1.22 -31.58
C GLY A 212 0.33 -0.16 -31.36
N ALA A 213 0.25 -0.61 -30.11
CA ALA A 213 -0.41 -1.86 -29.76
C ALA A 213 -1.94 -1.81 -29.99
N THR A 214 -2.59 -0.68 -29.69
CA THR A 214 -4.03 -0.46 -29.99
C THR A 214 -4.30 -0.53 -31.49
N VAL A 215 -3.46 0.10 -32.32
CA VAL A 215 -3.58 0.03 -33.78
C VAL A 215 -3.40 -1.41 -34.29
N ALA A 216 -2.42 -2.14 -33.76
CA ALA A 216 -2.20 -3.54 -34.11
C ALA A 216 -3.40 -4.44 -33.73
N LEU A 217 -3.95 -4.29 -32.53
CA LEU A 217 -5.15 -5.01 -32.09
C LEU A 217 -6.38 -4.63 -32.92
N GLY A 218 -6.53 -3.37 -33.29
CA GLY A 218 -7.57 -2.91 -34.20
C GLY A 218 -7.49 -3.62 -35.55
N ALA A 219 -6.28 -3.74 -36.12
CA ALA A 219 -6.06 -4.46 -37.37
C ALA A 219 -6.39 -5.96 -37.26
N VAL A 220 -5.97 -6.62 -36.18
CA VAL A 220 -6.30 -8.04 -35.93
C VAL A 220 -7.81 -8.23 -35.76
N THR A 221 -8.49 -7.32 -35.07
CA THR A 221 -9.95 -7.37 -34.87
C THR A 221 -10.69 -7.25 -36.20
N VAL A 222 -10.29 -6.31 -37.08
CA VAL A 222 -10.86 -6.17 -38.42
C VAL A 222 -10.61 -7.44 -39.26
N TRP A 223 -9.41 -8.00 -39.21
CA TRP A 223 -9.10 -9.25 -39.92
C TRP A 223 -9.96 -10.42 -39.42
N SER A 224 -10.10 -10.56 -38.10
CA SER A 224 -10.96 -11.57 -37.47
C SER A 224 -12.42 -11.43 -37.90
N GLY A 225 -12.93 -10.20 -38.00
CA GLY A 225 -14.30 -9.95 -38.48
C GLY A 225 -14.50 -10.35 -39.94
N ILE A 226 -13.50 -10.11 -40.80
CA ILE A 226 -13.55 -10.55 -42.21
C ILE A 226 -13.55 -12.08 -42.29
N ASP A 227 -12.76 -12.76 -41.46
CA ASP A 227 -12.67 -14.22 -41.44
C ASP A 227 -13.96 -14.87 -40.97
N ALA A 228 -14.57 -14.34 -39.91
CA ALA A 228 -15.88 -14.78 -39.41
C ALA A 228 -16.98 -14.69 -40.49
N ASN A 229 -16.90 -13.70 -41.39
CA ASN A 229 -17.90 -13.53 -42.45
C ASN A 229 -17.71 -14.47 -43.66
N LYS A 230 -16.51 -15.06 -43.86
CA LYS A 230 -16.25 -15.94 -45.02
C LYS A 230 -16.99 -17.28 -44.95
N GLY A 231 -17.31 -17.77 -43.76
CA GLY A 231 -18.01 -19.05 -43.56
C GLY A 231 -19.51 -19.02 -43.89
N VAL A 232 -20.10 -17.83 -43.99
CA VAL A 232 -21.57 -17.66 -44.10
C VAL A 232 -22.13 -18.31 -45.37
N SER A 233 -21.49 -18.10 -46.52
CA SER A 233 -21.97 -18.67 -47.78
C SER A 233 -21.89 -20.19 -47.83
N ALA A 234 -20.83 -20.78 -47.25
CA ALA A 234 -20.66 -22.22 -47.13
C ALA A 234 -21.75 -22.81 -46.22
N TYR A 235 -21.97 -22.20 -45.06
CA TYR A 235 -23.04 -22.59 -44.13
C TYR A 235 -24.43 -22.48 -44.79
N GLU A 236 -24.74 -21.36 -45.46
CA GLU A 236 -26.03 -21.20 -46.15
C GLU A 236 -26.25 -22.26 -47.22
N SER A 237 -25.20 -22.63 -47.96
CA SER A 237 -25.29 -23.68 -48.98
C SER A 237 -25.55 -25.06 -48.37
N ALA A 238 -24.86 -25.39 -47.26
CA ALA A 238 -25.05 -26.64 -46.52
C ALA A 238 -26.42 -26.72 -45.84
N ALA A 239 -26.90 -25.61 -45.28
CA ALA A 239 -28.23 -25.54 -44.66
C ALA A 239 -29.36 -25.73 -45.69
N ARG A 240 -29.20 -25.16 -46.89
CA ARG A 240 -30.15 -25.37 -48.00
C ARG A 240 -30.17 -26.82 -48.47
N SER A 241 -29.00 -27.47 -48.57
CA SER A 241 -28.93 -28.88 -48.98
C SER A 241 -29.47 -29.84 -47.90
N ALA A 242 -29.26 -29.53 -46.62
CA ALA A 242 -29.83 -30.28 -45.50
C ALA A 242 -31.37 -30.24 -45.43
N SER A 243 -31.99 -29.24 -46.05
CA SER A 243 -33.45 -29.11 -46.12
C SER A 243 -34.08 -29.98 -47.23
N SER A 244 -33.27 -30.67 -48.05
CA SER A 244 -33.74 -31.54 -49.12
C SER A 244 -33.74 -33.01 -48.68
N PRO A 245 -34.79 -33.81 -48.95
CA PRO A 245 -34.82 -35.23 -48.62
C PRO A 245 -33.83 -36.00 -49.51
N GLY A 246 -32.59 -36.12 -49.06
CA GLY A 246 -31.53 -36.87 -49.74
C GLY A 246 -31.44 -38.33 -49.28
N ILE A 247 -31.07 -39.22 -50.21
CA ILE A 247 -30.70 -40.60 -49.93
C ILE A 247 -29.23 -40.58 -49.46
N ASN A 248 -28.97 -41.04 -48.23
CA ASN A 248 -27.62 -41.07 -47.65
C ASN A 248 -26.89 -42.35 -48.08
N ASP A 249 -25.85 -42.21 -48.90
CA ASP A 249 -24.94 -43.31 -49.27
C ASP A 249 -23.80 -43.43 -48.24
N GLY A 250 -24.09 -44.13 -47.15
CA GLY A 250 -23.13 -44.93 -46.36
C GLY A 250 -22.01 -44.26 -45.55
N ASP A 251 -21.20 -43.38 -46.12
CA ASP A 251 -19.86 -43.04 -45.55
C ASP A 251 -19.50 -41.54 -45.53
N SER A 252 -20.33 -40.65 -46.10
CA SER A 252 -20.08 -39.21 -46.07
C SER A 252 -20.91 -38.53 -44.98
N PRO A 253 -20.38 -37.52 -44.26
CA PRO A 253 -21.15 -36.77 -43.27
C PRO A 253 -22.40 -36.21 -43.93
N THR A 254 -23.54 -36.42 -43.28
CA THR A 254 -24.83 -35.96 -43.79
C THR A 254 -24.80 -34.44 -43.97
N PRO A 255 -25.58 -33.87 -44.90
CA PRO A 255 -25.67 -32.42 -45.05
C PRO A 255 -26.00 -31.67 -43.74
N ALA A 256 -26.76 -32.31 -42.85
CA ALA A 256 -27.06 -31.79 -41.51
C ALA A 256 -25.82 -31.73 -40.61
N GLU A 257 -25.01 -32.80 -40.57
CA GLU A 257 -23.75 -32.82 -39.82
C GLU A 257 -22.75 -31.79 -40.36
N GLN A 258 -22.69 -31.61 -41.69
CA GLN A 258 -21.85 -30.57 -42.31
C GLN A 258 -22.33 -29.15 -41.94
N ALA A 259 -23.63 -28.90 -41.99
CA ALA A 259 -24.19 -27.61 -41.60
C ALA A 259 -23.94 -27.31 -40.11
N GLN A 260 -24.05 -28.33 -39.24
CA GLN A 260 -23.78 -28.17 -37.81
C GLN A 260 -22.29 -27.90 -37.54
N ALA A 261 -21.37 -28.60 -38.21
CA ALA A 261 -19.94 -28.34 -38.09
C ALA A 261 -19.58 -26.90 -38.52
N LEU A 262 -20.18 -26.41 -39.62
CA LEU A 262 -19.99 -25.03 -40.08
C LEU A 262 -20.60 -24.00 -39.12
N LEU A 263 -21.72 -24.32 -38.46
CA LEU A 263 -22.32 -23.46 -37.43
C LEU A 263 -21.43 -23.36 -36.19
N GLU A 264 -20.90 -24.47 -35.70
CA GLU A 264 -19.99 -24.50 -34.54
C GLU A 264 -18.70 -23.74 -34.82
N ASP A 265 -18.14 -23.88 -36.03
CA ASP A 265 -16.97 -23.10 -36.46
C ASP A 265 -17.29 -21.60 -36.54
N GLY A 266 -18.44 -21.24 -37.10
CA GLY A 266 -18.94 -19.86 -37.13
C GLY A 266 -19.11 -19.24 -35.74
N GLN A 267 -19.75 -19.96 -34.80
CA GLN A 267 -19.92 -19.50 -33.42
C GLN A 267 -18.59 -19.34 -32.67
N SER A 268 -17.63 -20.25 -32.93
CA SER A 268 -16.28 -20.15 -32.39
C SER A 268 -15.54 -18.90 -32.91
N ALA A 269 -15.65 -18.62 -34.21
CA ALA A 269 -15.07 -17.43 -34.84
C ALA A 269 -15.72 -16.13 -34.33
N GLU A 270 -17.05 -16.11 -34.16
CA GLU A 270 -17.79 -14.99 -33.60
C GLU A 270 -17.37 -14.72 -32.14
N ARG A 271 -17.27 -15.77 -31.30
CA ARG A 271 -16.82 -15.62 -29.90
C ARG A 271 -15.44 -15.02 -29.80
N ARG A 272 -14.49 -15.48 -30.63
CA ARG A 272 -13.12 -14.91 -30.68
C ARG A 272 -13.15 -13.44 -31.10
N THR A 273 -13.96 -13.10 -32.11
CA THR A 273 -14.12 -11.73 -32.60
C THR A 273 -14.74 -10.82 -31.54
N ASN A 274 -15.77 -11.26 -30.83
CA ASN A 274 -16.41 -10.50 -29.74
C ASN A 274 -15.43 -10.24 -28.58
N ILE A 275 -14.62 -11.22 -28.22
CA ILE A 275 -13.54 -11.04 -27.21
C ILE A 275 -12.52 -10.01 -27.72
N LEU A 276 -12.09 -10.11 -28.97
CA LEU A 276 -11.13 -9.16 -29.58
C LEU A 276 -11.66 -7.73 -29.63
N ILE A 277 -12.94 -7.54 -29.95
CA ILE A 277 -13.61 -6.23 -29.91
C ILE A 277 -13.57 -5.68 -28.48
N GLY A 278 -13.94 -6.49 -27.48
CA GLY A 278 -13.92 -6.07 -26.07
C GLY A 278 -12.53 -5.67 -25.59
N VAL A 279 -11.49 -6.46 -25.89
CA VAL A 279 -10.10 -6.16 -25.53
C VAL A 279 -9.60 -4.91 -26.25
N THR A 280 -9.89 -4.75 -27.54
CA THR A 280 -9.49 -3.58 -28.33
C THR A 280 -10.13 -2.30 -27.79
N ALA A 281 -11.42 -2.34 -27.43
CA ALA A 281 -12.12 -1.20 -26.87
C ALA A 281 -11.53 -0.79 -25.50
N ALA A 282 -11.28 -1.76 -24.61
CA ALA A 282 -10.64 -1.49 -23.31
C ALA A 282 -9.24 -0.90 -23.47
N MET A 283 -8.46 -1.40 -24.42
CA MET A 283 -7.12 -0.89 -24.69
C MET A 283 -7.16 0.52 -25.28
N ALA A 284 -8.08 0.81 -26.21
CA ALA A 284 -8.27 2.15 -26.77
C ALA A 284 -8.65 3.18 -25.69
N ALA A 285 -9.54 2.82 -24.76
CA ALA A 285 -9.89 3.67 -23.63
C ALA A 285 -8.67 3.95 -22.73
N THR A 286 -7.86 2.93 -22.46
CA THR A 286 -6.61 3.06 -21.70
C THR A 286 -5.61 3.98 -22.41
N THR A 287 -5.41 3.82 -23.72
CA THR A 287 -4.55 4.70 -24.53
C THR A 287 -5.01 6.16 -24.47
N ALA A 288 -6.33 6.41 -24.53
CA ALA A 288 -6.88 7.76 -24.43
C ALA A 288 -6.57 8.41 -23.07
N VAL A 289 -6.76 7.68 -21.96
CA VAL A 289 -6.39 8.14 -20.61
C VAL A 289 -4.90 8.45 -20.53
N LEU A 290 -4.04 7.56 -21.03
CA LEU A 290 -2.59 7.82 -21.11
C LEU A 290 -2.30 9.10 -21.89
N GLY A 291 -3.01 9.38 -22.98
CA GLY A 291 -2.84 10.60 -23.78
C GLY A 291 -3.12 11.88 -23.00
N VAL A 292 -4.12 11.87 -22.11
CA VAL A 292 -4.45 13.02 -21.24
C VAL A 292 -3.34 13.30 -20.23
N PHE A 293 -2.74 12.25 -19.66
CA PHE A 293 -1.69 12.36 -18.63
C PHE A 293 -0.26 12.34 -19.19
N THR A 294 -0.08 12.24 -20.51
CA THR A 294 1.24 12.26 -21.14
C THR A 294 1.82 13.67 -21.16
N ASN A 295 3.10 13.80 -20.82
CA ASN A 295 3.78 15.09 -20.92
C ASN A 295 4.14 15.41 -22.38
N TRP A 296 3.32 16.27 -22.99
CA TRP A 296 3.50 16.77 -24.35
C TRP A 296 4.50 17.93 -24.47
N LYS A 297 5.05 18.46 -23.36
CA LYS A 297 6.18 19.40 -23.38
C LYS A 297 7.47 18.61 -23.47
N GLY A 298 8.35 18.96 -24.42
CA GLY A 298 9.52 18.15 -24.77
C GLY A 298 10.47 18.02 -23.60
N GLU A 299 10.89 16.79 -23.26
CA GLU A 299 12.21 16.64 -22.67
C GLU A 299 13.20 17.16 -23.71
N SER A 300 13.83 18.30 -23.41
CA SER A 300 15.07 18.69 -24.07
C SER A 300 15.99 17.47 -24.09
N ARG A 301 16.62 17.20 -25.24
CA ARG A 301 17.59 16.12 -25.42
C ARG A 301 18.79 16.31 -24.48
N GLU A 302 18.61 16.03 -23.21
CA GLU A 302 19.65 16.05 -22.20
C GLU A 302 19.45 14.85 -21.30
N ARG A 303 19.79 13.68 -21.86
CA ARG A 303 20.61 12.65 -21.21
C ARG A 303 20.85 11.53 -22.20
N ALA A 304 21.91 11.70 -22.97
CA ALA A 304 22.72 10.58 -23.39
C ALA A 304 23.33 9.94 -22.13
N SER A 305 22.68 8.93 -21.55
CA SER A 305 23.34 7.84 -20.83
C SER A 305 22.32 6.78 -20.44
N LYS A 306 22.59 5.54 -20.88
CA LYS A 306 21.85 4.30 -20.62
C LYS A 306 20.55 4.12 -21.42
N ARG A 307 20.71 3.97 -22.73
CA ARG A 307 19.68 3.41 -23.61
C ARG A 307 19.74 1.88 -23.54
N VAL A 308 18.70 1.26 -22.98
CA VAL A 308 18.42 -0.18 -23.16
C VAL A 308 17.57 -0.30 -24.40
N GLU A 309 18.08 -0.94 -25.45
CA GLU A 309 17.34 -1.19 -26.70
C GLU A 309 16.74 -2.59 -26.66
N PRO A 310 15.41 -2.74 -26.56
CA PRO A 310 14.76 -4.03 -26.80
C PRO A 310 14.89 -4.38 -28.28
N SER A 311 15.37 -5.58 -28.59
CA SER A 311 15.32 -6.16 -29.93
C SER A 311 14.35 -7.35 -29.93
N ILE A 312 13.43 -7.33 -30.90
CA ILE A 312 12.49 -8.42 -31.13
C ILE A 312 12.98 -9.17 -32.36
N GLY A 313 13.34 -10.43 -32.19
CA GLY A 313 13.73 -11.33 -33.28
C GLY A 313 12.62 -12.33 -33.54
N VAL A 314 12.08 -12.34 -34.76
CA VAL A 314 11.12 -13.38 -35.19
C VAL A 314 11.88 -14.40 -36.02
N THR A 315 11.89 -15.66 -35.58
CA THR A 315 12.48 -16.77 -36.32
C THR A 315 11.39 -17.76 -36.76
N LYS A 316 11.69 -18.62 -37.74
CA LYS A 316 10.76 -19.69 -38.16
C LYS A 316 10.38 -20.68 -37.05
N ARG A 317 11.02 -20.60 -35.87
CA ARG A 317 10.78 -21.47 -34.70
C ARG A 317 10.14 -20.73 -33.50
N GLY A 318 9.80 -19.45 -33.63
CA GLY A 318 9.22 -18.64 -32.56
C GLY A 318 9.83 -17.24 -32.45
N GLY A 319 9.19 -16.37 -31.66
CA GLY A 319 9.67 -15.02 -31.35
C GLY A 319 10.55 -14.99 -30.09
N ALA A 320 11.60 -14.19 -30.12
CA ALA A 320 12.48 -13.92 -28.98
C ALA A 320 12.54 -12.41 -28.70
N VAL A 321 12.55 -12.06 -27.42
CA VAL A 321 12.76 -10.68 -26.95
C VAL A 321 14.12 -10.64 -26.25
N ALA A 322 15.02 -9.77 -26.71
CA ALA A 322 16.32 -9.54 -26.09
C ALA A 322 16.45 -8.07 -25.69
N LEU A 323 17.14 -7.80 -24.57
CA LEU A 323 17.46 -6.45 -24.12
C LEU A 323 18.95 -6.21 -24.34
N LYS A 324 19.31 -5.23 -25.18
CA LYS A 324 20.69 -4.81 -25.40
C LYS A 324 20.95 -3.50 -24.67
N GLY A 325 21.72 -3.55 -23.59
CA GLY A 325 22.17 -2.37 -22.85
C GLY A 325 23.66 -2.11 -23.06
N ARG A 326 24.06 -0.84 -23.10
CA ARG A 326 25.41 -0.41 -22.73
C ARG A 326 25.32 0.06 -21.28
N PHE A 327 25.93 -0.69 -20.37
CA PHE A 327 25.95 -0.40 -18.93
C PHE A 327 27.03 0.63 -18.60
#